data_AF-A0A838L3S8-F1
#
_entry.id   AF-A0A838L3S8-F1
#
_cell.length_a   1.000
_cell.length_b   1.000
_cell.length_c   1.000
_cell.angle_alpha   90.00
_cell.angle_beta   90.00
_cell.angle_gamma   90.00
#
_symmetry.space_group_name_H-M   'P 1'
#
loop_
_entity.id
_entity.type
_entity.pdbx_description
1 polymer ?
#
loop_
_entity_poly.entity_id
_entity_poly.type
_entity_poly.pdbx_seq_one_letter_code
_entity_poly.pdbx_strand_id
1 'polypeptide(L)'
;MDSSARAPSWRGSPRRQTSAAAWRSCPRDAPSPDTEVVIVKSAGRIMDVTLRGRSATPEKRAEVRRVLEELPQVSRVLDAADLEALRAGDKLGDFVVEAREPWGFGFAEPEEGASRGGHGSTREMRVPLLISGAGVRTGAVSKDARLVDVAPTITALLGARPPVDAQGRALDELLYG
;
A
#
# COMPACT_ATOMS: atom_id res chain seq x y z
N MET A 1 -23.76 -44.03 30.50
CA MET A 1 -25.17 -43.60 30.56
C MET A 1 -25.29 -42.77 31.81
N ASP A 2 -25.55 -41.47 31.83
CA ASP A 2 -25.90 -40.47 30.83
C ASP A 2 -25.52 -39.12 31.46
N SER A 3 -24.95 -38.20 30.68
CA SER A 3 -24.40 -36.93 31.16
C SER A 3 -25.48 -35.85 31.15
N SER A 4 -25.85 -35.35 32.33
CA SER A 4 -26.68 -34.17 32.49
C SER A 4 -25.80 -32.93 32.71
N ALA A 5 -25.62 -32.12 31.68
CA ALA A 5 -25.24 -30.71 31.82
C ALA A 5 -25.89 -29.91 30.68
N ARG A 6 -27.00 -29.22 31.00
CA ARG A 6 -27.66 -28.26 30.10
C ARG A 6 -26.87 -26.95 30.10
N ALA A 7 -26.38 -26.53 28.94
CA ALA A 7 -25.93 -25.16 28.71
C ALA A 7 -27.15 -24.24 28.47
N PRO A 8 -27.10 -22.95 28.88
CA PRO A 8 -28.22 -22.03 28.73
C PRO A 8 -28.40 -21.60 27.27
N SER A 9 -29.63 -21.74 26.77
CA SER A 9 -30.04 -21.30 25.44
C SER A 9 -30.08 -19.77 25.36
N TRP A 10 -29.09 -19.15 24.72
CA TRP A 10 -29.16 -17.76 24.30
C TRP A 10 -30.04 -17.65 23.05
N ARG A 11 -31.31 -17.28 23.22
CA ARG A 11 -32.13 -16.74 22.12
C ARG A 11 -31.73 -15.29 21.90
N GLY A 12 -30.75 -15.07 21.03
CA GLY A 12 -30.46 -13.75 20.48
C GLY A 12 -31.58 -13.34 19.51
N SER A 13 -32.28 -12.26 19.85
CA SER A 13 -33.24 -11.57 18.98
C SER A 13 -32.62 -11.26 17.61
N PRO A 14 -33.37 -11.31 16.50
CA PRO A 14 -32.84 -10.96 15.19
C PRO A 14 -32.51 -9.47 15.18
N ARG A 15 -31.21 -9.15 15.30
CA ARG A 15 -30.75 -7.80 14.95
C ARG A 15 -31.08 -7.61 13.49
N ARG A 16 -31.88 -6.58 13.21
CA ARG A 16 -32.16 -6.08 11.87
C ARG A 16 -30.83 -5.96 11.14
N GLN A 17 -30.63 -6.77 10.11
CA GLN A 17 -29.66 -6.47 9.07
C GLN A 17 -30.11 -5.15 8.47
N THR A 18 -29.53 -4.05 8.93
CA THR A 18 -29.46 -2.85 8.11
C THR A 18 -28.66 -3.27 6.89
N SER A 19 -29.33 -3.36 5.74
CA SER A 19 -28.72 -3.58 4.45
C SER A 19 -27.61 -2.55 4.24
N ALA A 20 -26.38 -2.91 4.56
CA ALA A 20 -25.22 -2.27 3.99
C ALA A 20 -25.35 -2.56 2.48
N ALA A 21 -25.62 -1.52 1.70
CA ALA A 21 -25.57 -1.62 0.25
C ALA A 21 -24.18 -2.18 -0.08
N ALA A 22 -24.14 -3.45 -0.48
CA ALA A 22 -22.92 -4.09 -0.93
C ALA A 22 -22.61 -3.49 -2.30
N TRP A 23 -21.92 -2.35 -2.30
CA TRP A 23 -21.36 -1.77 -3.50
C TRP A 23 -20.26 -2.71 -4.01
N ARG A 24 -20.66 -3.71 -4.80
CA ARG A 24 -19.75 -4.47 -5.65
C ARG A 24 -19.46 -3.57 -6.84
N SER A 25 -18.27 -2.97 -6.89
CA SER A 25 -17.82 -2.34 -8.12
C SER A 25 -17.62 -3.43 -9.17
N CYS A 26 -18.51 -3.47 -10.16
CA CYS A 26 -18.24 -4.21 -11.39
C CYS A 26 -17.20 -3.38 -12.19
N PRO A 27 -16.19 -3.99 -12.85
CA PRO A 27 -15.16 -3.24 -13.60
C PRO A 27 -15.67 -2.35 -14.75
N ARG A 28 -17.00 -2.27 -14.98
CA ARG A 28 -17.65 -1.48 -16.03
C ARG A 28 -18.46 -0.29 -15.52
N ASP A 29 -18.66 -0.16 -14.21
CA ASP A 29 -19.48 0.92 -13.66
C ASP A 29 -18.58 2.09 -13.25
N ALA A 30 -18.73 3.22 -13.93
CA ALA A 30 -18.10 4.47 -13.51
C ALA A 30 -18.79 4.99 -12.23
N PRO A 31 -18.05 5.62 -11.31
CA PRO A 31 -18.67 6.30 -10.19
C PRO A 31 -19.65 7.37 -10.71
N SER A 32 -20.78 7.52 -10.01
CA SER A 32 -21.78 8.55 -10.35
C SER A 32 -21.12 9.94 -10.43
N PRO A 33 -21.57 10.86 -11.30
CA PRO A 33 -20.98 12.19 -11.45
C PRO A 33 -20.93 13.02 -10.15
N ASP A 34 -21.83 12.76 -9.21
CA ASP A 34 -21.90 13.38 -7.88
C ASP A 34 -21.03 12.69 -6.81
N THR A 35 -20.26 11.67 -7.18
CA THR A 35 -19.33 10.99 -6.27
C THR A 35 -18.22 11.95 -5.83
N GLU A 36 -18.22 12.31 -4.55
CA GLU A 36 -17.26 13.26 -3.98
C GLU A 36 -16.03 12.59 -3.33
N VAL A 37 -16.11 11.30 -3.06
CA VAL A 37 -15.02 10.51 -2.49
C VAL A 37 -14.93 9.18 -3.24
N VAL A 38 -13.77 8.93 -3.85
CA VAL A 38 -13.46 7.67 -4.51
C VAL A 38 -12.41 6.96 -3.68
N ILE A 39 -12.69 5.70 -3.36
CA ILE A 39 -11.79 4.84 -2.60
C ILE A 39 -11.39 3.68 -3.48
N VAL A 40 -10.11 3.58 -3.81
CA VAL A 40 -9.54 2.43 -4.51
C VAL A 40 -8.85 1.55 -3.49
N LYS A 41 -9.46 0.41 -3.21
CA LYS A 41 -8.89 -0.61 -2.33
C LYS A 41 -7.89 -1.43 -3.14
N SER A 42 -6.63 -1.39 -2.74
CA SER A 42 -5.70 -2.46 -3.09
C SER A 42 -5.94 -3.59 -2.10
N ALA A 43 -6.32 -4.77 -2.57
CA ALA A 43 -6.44 -5.95 -1.71
C ALA A 43 -5.08 -6.16 -1.01
N GLY A 44 -4.95 -5.75 0.25
CA GLY A 44 -3.65 -5.64 0.91
C GLY A 44 -3.60 -4.54 1.97
N ARG A 45 -2.46 -3.85 2.03
CA ARG A 45 -2.07 -2.99 3.17
C ARG A 45 -2.38 -1.52 2.99
N ILE A 46 -2.70 -1.11 1.76
CA ILE A 46 -2.94 0.28 1.41
C ILE A 46 -4.28 0.49 0.73
N MET A 47 -4.78 1.71 0.85
CA MET A 47 -5.97 2.19 0.18
C MET A 47 -5.67 3.59 -0.38
N ASP A 48 -6.05 3.81 -1.62
CA ASP A 48 -5.95 5.12 -2.27
C ASP A 48 -7.29 5.86 -2.16
N VAL A 49 -7.23 7.15 -1.85
CA VAL A 49 -8.41 8.00 -1.65
C VAL A 49 -8.28 9.24 -2.51
N THR A 50 -9.27 9.45 -3.38
CA THR A 50 -9.40 10.64 -4.22
C THR A 50 -10.66 11.42 -3.85
N LEU A 51 -10.51 12.70 -3.57
CA LEU A 51 -11.57 13.65 -3.26
C LEU A 51 -11.92 14.46 -4.52
N ARG A 52 -13.22 14.64 -4.76
CA ARG A 52 -13.77 15.31 -5.94
C ARG A 52 -14.84 16.31 -5.53
N GLY A 53 -15.16 17.23 -6.44
CA GLY A 53 -16.26 18.17 -6.26
C GLY A 53 -16.13 18.99 -4.97
N ARG A 54 -17.16 19.00 -4.13
CA ARG A 54 -17.19 19.83 -2.91
C ARG A 54 -16.29 19.28 -1.80
N SER A 55 -15.81 18.05 -1.92
CA SER A 55 -14.85 17.46 -0.98
C SER A 55 -13.39 17.79 -1.32
N ALA A 56 -13.12 18.35 -2.50
CA ALA A 56 -11.76 18.63 -2.97
C ALA A 56 -11.19 19.98 -2.46
N THR A 57 -11.78 20.57 -1.42
CA THR A 57 -11.28 21.82 -0.80
C THR A 57 -10.19 21.53 0.24
N PRO A 58 -9.29 22.49 0.52
CA PRO A 58 -8.29 22.33 1.59
C PRO A 58 -8.89 21.97 2.95
N GLU A 59 -10.02 22.59 3.32
CA GLU A 59 -10.70 22.35 4.59
C GLU A 59 -11.23 20.92 4.68
N LYS A 60 -11.86 20.43 3.60
CA LYS A 60 -12.36 19.06 3.54
C LYS A 60 -11.26 18.02 3.45
N ARG A 61 -10.14 18.31 2.77
CA ARG A 61 -8.94 17.46 2.80
C ARG A 61 -8.40 17.32 4.23
N ALA A 62 -8.28 18.43 4.96
CA ALA A 62 -7.82 18.40 6.35
C ALA A 62 -8.78 17.63 7.26
N GLU A 63 -10.10 17.80 7.07
CA GLU A 63 -11.11 17.05 7.80
C GLU A 63 -11.04 15.55 7.53
N VAL A 64 -10.94 15.14 6.25
CA VAL A 64 -10.82 13.74 5.85
C VAL A 64 -9.54 13.12 6.40
N ARG A 65 -8.40 13.82 6.30
CA ARG A 65 -7.12 13.38 6.87
C ARG A 65 -7.29 13.09 8.36
N ARG A 66 -7.82 14.05 9.13
CA ARG A 66 -8.03 13.91 10.57
C ARG A 66 -8.88 12.67 10.90
N VAL A 67 -10.00 12.49 10.19
CA VAL A 67 -10.87 11.33 10.39
C VAL A 67 -10.14 10.02 10.10
N LEU A 68 -9.34 9.95 9.04
CA LEU A 68 -8.55 8.77 8.71
C LEU A 68 -7.47 8.48 9.76
N GLU A 69 -6.79 9.51 10.26
CA GLU A 69 -5.76 9.39 11.31
C GLU A 69 -6.33 8.97 12.67
N GLU A 70 -7.59 9.32 12.97
CA GLU A 70 -8.29 8.92 14.20
C GLU A 70 -8.73 7.44 14.18
N LEU A 71 -8.75 6.78 13.02
CA LEU A 71 -9.14 5.38 12.93
C LEU A 71 -8.06 4.49 13.56
N PRO A 72 -8.40 3.65 14.56
CA PRO A 72 -7.42 2.76 15.16
C PRO A 72 -6.84 1.77 14.13
N GLN A 73 -7.57 1.39 13.09
CA GLN A 73 -7.07 0.47 12.06
C GLN A 73 -6.05 1.11 11.11
N VAL A 74 -5.90 2.44 11.14
CA VAL A 74 -4.95 3.17 10.31
C VAL A 74 -3.65 3.37 11.07
N SER A 75 -2.54 3.24 10.36
CA SER A 75 -1.21 3.45 10.92
C SER A 75 -0.50 4.66 10.33
N ARG A 76 -0.87 5.05 9.11
CA ARG A 76 -0.32 6.22 8.42
C ARG A 76 -1.32 6.71 7.37
N VAL A 77 -1.36 8.02 7.20
CA VAL A 77 -2.01 8.69 6.06
C VAL A 77 -0.93 9.49 5.37
N LEU A 78 -0.63 9.14 4.12
CA LEU A 78 0.31 9.84 3.24
C LEU A 78 -0.47 10.86 2.44
N ASP A 79 -0.08 12.12 2.49
CA ASP A 79 -0.67 13.19 1.66
C ASP A 79 0.18 13.47 0.41
N ALA A 80 -0.22 14.49 -0.36
CA ALA A 80 0.50 14.89 -1.58
C ALA A 80 1.99 15.20 -1.34
N ALA A 81 2.35 15.82 -0.21
CA ALA A 81 3.74 16.15 0.10
C ALA A 81 4.54 14.89 0.46
N ASP A 82 3.94 13.97 1.22
CA ASP A 82 4.53 12.65 1.48
C ASP A 82 4.76 11.87 0.17
N LEU A 83 3.78 11.85 -0.71
CA LEU A 83 3.84 11.15 -1.99
C LEU A 83 4.87 11.76 -2.94
N GLU A 84 4.99 13.09 -2.97
CA GLU A 84 6.05 13.79 -3.70
C GLU A 84 7.43 13.43 -3.15
N ALA A 85 7.62 13.43 -1.83
CA ALA A 85 8.88 13.05 -1.19
C ALA A 85 9.26 11.58 -1.50
N LEU A 86 8.27 10.71 -1.66
CA LEU A 86 8.44 9.31 -2.08
C LEU A 86 8.66 9.16 -3.59
N ARG A 87 8.56 10.24 -4.38
CA ARG A 87 8.55 10.23 -5.85
C ARG A 87 7.48 9.30 -6.42
N ALA A 88 6.32 9.28 -5.79
CA ALA A 88 5.19 8.49 -6.24
C ALA A 88 4.64 9.04 -7.57
N GLY A 89 3.97 8.18 -8.34
CA GLY A 89 3.36 8.58 -9.60
C GLY A 89 2.18 9.52 -9.41
N ASP A 90 1.93 10.37 -10.40
CA ASP A 90 0.84 11.35 -10.47
C ASP A 90 -0.57 10.74 -10.57
N LYS A 91 -0.67 9.41 -10.60
CA LYS A 91 -1.92 8.66 -10.68
C LYS A 91 -2.53 8.34 -9.32
N LEU A 92 -1.80 8.57 -8.24
CA LEU A 92 -2.32 8.41 -6.89
C LEU A 92 -3.27 9.56 -6.56
N GLY A 93 -4.23 9.26 -5.71
CA GLY A 93 -5.19 10.22 -5.19
C GLY A 93 -4.58 11.19 -4.20
N ASP A 94 -5.45 11.84 -3.44
CA ASP A 94 -5.06 12.83 -2.44
C ASP A 94 -4.42 12.22 -1.20
N PHE A 95 -4.80 10.96 -0.91
CA PHE A 95 -4.21 10.21 0.19
C PHE A 95 -3.93 8.77 -0.18
N VAL A 96 -2.81 8.25 0.33
CA VAL A 96 -2.58 6.81 0.49
C VAL A 96 -2.61 6.47 1.97
N VAL A 97 -3.49 5.56 2.35
CA VAL A 97 -3.72 5.16 3.74
C VAL A 97 -3.09 3.79 3.97
N GLU A 98 -2.28 3.64 5.01
CA GLU A 98 -1.67 2.37 5.40
C GLU A 98 -2.37 1.76 6.62
N ALA A 99 -2.81 0.51 6.50
CA ALA A 99 -3.42 -0.21 7.60
C ALA A 99 -2.39 -0.59 8.68
N ARG A 100 -2.81 -0.52 9.95
CA ARG A 100 -2.08 -1.05 11.10
C ARG A 100 -2.23 -2.56 11.16
N GLU A 101 -1.19 -3.30 11.53
CA GLU A 101 -1.32 -4.73 11.81
C GLU A 101 -2.33 -5.02 12.93
N PRO A 102 -3.14 -6.10 12.82
CA PRO A 102 -3.22 -7.08 11.72
C PRO A 102 -4.21 -6.70 10.59
N TRP A 103 -4.67 -5.45 10.55
CA TRP A 103 -5.69 -4.98 9.61
C TRP A 103 -5.15 -4.82 8.19
N GLY A 104 -6.08 -4.83 7.23
CA GLY A 104 -5.86 -4.57 5.81
C GLY A 104 -7.16 -4.11 5.13
N PHE A 105 -7.05 -3.66 3.89
CA PHE A 105 -8.18 -3.19 3.10
C PHE A 105 -8.67 -4.30 2.17
N GLY A 106 -9.68 -5.05 2.63
CA GLY A 106 -10.35 -6.11 1.86
C GLY A 106 -11.67 -5.69 1.23
N PHE A 107 -12.10 -6.44 0.20
CA PHE A 107 -13.47 -6.37 -0.31
C PHE A 107 -14.47 -7.18 0.54
N ALA A 108 -13.96 -8.18 1.25
CA ALA A 108 -14.68 -8.98 2.23
C ALA A 108 -13.72 -9.35 3.37
N GLU A 109 -14.27 -9.66 4.53
CA GLU A 109 -13.51 -10.27 5.62
C GLU A 109 -12.98 -11.62 5.14
N PRO A 110 -11.66 -11.86 5.21
CA PRO A 110 -11.11 -13.17 4.90
C PRO A 110 -11.57 -14.19 5.95
N GLU A 111 -11.62 -15.47 5.56
CA GLU A 111 -11.72 -16.54 6.57
C GLU A 111 -10.57 -16.42 7.57
N GLU A 112 -10.86 -16.76 8.83
CA GLU A 112 -9.87 -16.66 9.90
C GLU A 112 -8.61 -17.46 9.55
N GLY A 113 -7.45 -16.81 9.60
CA GLY A 113 -6.16 -17.42 9.27
C GLY A 113 -5.87 -17.62 7.77
N ALA A 114 -6.77 -17.18 6.87
CA ALA A 114 -6.55 -17.26 5.43
C ALA A 114 -5.48 -16.29 4.93
N SER A 115 -5.41 -15.08 5.50
CA SER A 115 -4.31 -14.14 5.23
C SER A 115 -3.25 -14.24 6.31
N ARG A 116 -2.01 -14.57 5.91
CA ARG A 116 -0.86 -14.74 6.82
C ARG A 116 0.25 -13.71 6.60
N GLY A 117 0.05 -12.81 5.64
CA GLY A 117 1.02 -11.77 5.29
C GLY A 117 0.51 -10.91 4.15
N GLY A 118 1.08 -9.72 4.01
CA GLY A 118 0.77 -8.79 2.93
C GLY A 118 1.93 -7.84 2.71
N HIS A 119 1.95 -7.19 1.54
CA HIS A 119 2.95 -6.19 1.17
C HIS A 119 2.27 -4.98 0.52
N GLY A 120 3.05 -3.94 0.28
CA GLY A 120 2.63 -2.75 -0.47
C GLY A 120 2.56 -1.48 0.37
N SER A 121 3.01 -1.51 1.62
CA SER A 121 3.19 -0.33 2.46
C SER A 121 4.64 0.15 2.44
N THR A 122 4.86 1.36 2.93
CA THR A 122 6.21 1.95 3.08
C THR A 122 7.08 1.17 4.07
N ARG A 123 6.51 0.33 4.93
CA ARG A 123 7.25 -0.53 5.87
C ARG A 123 8.08 -1.60 5.16
N GLU A 124 7.66 -2.04 3.98
CA GLU A 124 8.34 -3.09 3.22
C GLU A 124 9.33 -2.53 2.16
N MET A 125 9.59 -1.22 2.14
CA MET A 125 10.47 -0.59 1.13
C MET A 125 11.94 -0.99 1.26
N ARG A 126 12.39 -1.40 2.44
CA ARG A 126 13.78 -1.79 2.68
C ARG A 126 13.98 -3.25 2.30
N VAL A 127 14.67 -3.47 1.18
CA VAL A 127 15.00 -4.80 0.66
C VAL A 127 16.52 -5.02 0.60
N PRO A 128 17.00 -6.27 0.70
CA PRO A 128 18.41 -6.58 0.50
C PRO A 128 18.81 -6.46 -0.98
N LEU A 129 20.04 -6.00 -1.24
CA LEU A 129 20.70 -6.06 -2.54
C LEU A 129 21.97 -6.90 -2.42
N LEU A 130 22.08 -7.95 -3.22
CA LEU A 130 23.29 -8.77 -3.34
C LEU A 130 23.73 -8.79 -4.80
N ILE A 131 25.00 -8.50 -5.05
CA ILE A 131 25.62 -8.52 -6.37
C ILE A 131 26.88 -9.38 -6.27
N SER A 132 27.12 -10.25 -7.25
CA SER A 132 28.27 -11.15 -7.29
C SER A 132 28.59 -11.53 -8.73
N GLY A 133 29.87 -11.79 -9.01
CA GLY A 133 30.34 -12.25 -10.31
C GLY A 133 31.54 -11.47 -10.85
N ALA A 134 31.83 -11.67 -12.13
CA ALA A 134 32.89 -10.95 -12.83
C ALA A 134 32.64 -9.44 -12.78
N GLY A 135 33.70 -8.66 -12.52
CA GLY A 135 33.60 -7.21 -12.44
C GLY A 135 33.05 -6.69 -11.10
N VAL A 136 32.68 -7.55 -10.14
CA VAL A 136 32.14 -7.12 -8.83
C VAL A 136 33.20 -7.22 -7.73
N ARG A 137 33.37 -6.15 -6.96
CA ARG A 137 34.30 -6.09 -5.82
C ARG A 137 33.77 -6.89 -4.63
N THR A 138 34.52 -7.91 -4.23
CA THR A 138 34.21 -8.72 -3.04
C THR A 138 34.28 -7.87 -1.78
N GLY A 139 33.27 -7.98 -0.90
CA GLY A 139 33.23 -7.28 0.38
C GLY A 139 32.89 -5.79 0.29
N ALA A 140 32.65 -5.26 -0.92
CA ALA A 140 32.17 -3.89 -1.09
C ALA A 140 30.73 -3.76 -0.60
N VAL A 141 30.41 -2.62 0.03
CA VAL A 141 29.09 -2.31 0.57
C VAL A 141 28.67 -0.93 0.11
N SER A 142 27.49 -0.84 -0.52
CA SER A 142 26.85 0.44 -0.79
C SER A 142 25.96 0.82 0.39
N LYS A 143 26.03 2.07 0.83
CA LYS A 143 25.29 2.57 2.01
C LYS A 143 23.90 3.10 1.66
N ASP A 144 23.67 3.44 0.40
CA ASP A 144 22.49 4.17 -0.07
C ASP A 144 21.90 3.61 -1.37
N ALA A 145 22.24 2.37 -1.72
CA ALA A 145 21.72 1.69 -2.91
C ALA A 145 20.18 1.65 -2.90
N ARG A 146 19.61 1.95 -4.07
CA ARG A 146 18.18 1.91 -4.34
C ARG A 146 17.90 0.91 -5.46
N LEU A 147 16.65 0.42 -5.53
CA LEU A 147 16.25 -0.53 -6.57
C LEU A 147 16.46 0.04 -7.99
N VAL A 148 16.29 1.36 -8.17
CA VAL A 148 16.50 2.05 -9.45
C VAL A 148 17.96 2.09 -9.91
N ASP A 149 18.91 1.81 -9.02
CA ASP A 149 20.35 1.80 -9.32
C ASP A 149 20.79 0.48 -9.98
N VAL A 150 19.96 -0.56 -9.89
CA VAL A 150 20.29 -1.90 -10.41
C VAL A 150 20.52 -1.88 -11.92
N ALA A 151 19.62 -1.26 -12.69
CA ALA A 151 19.74 -1.22 -14.15
C ALA A 151 21.00 -0.45 -14.62
N PRO A 152 21.27 0.79 -14.15
CA PRO A 152 22.52 1.48 -14.45
C PRO A 152 23.79 0.69 -14.07
N THR A 153 23.78 0.02 -12.91
CA THR A 153 24.91 -0.81 -12.45
C THR A 153 25.18 -1.98 -13.38
N ILE A 154 24.12 -2.67 -13.84
CA ILE A 154 24.25 -3.76 -14.82
C ILE A 154 24.78 -3.22 -16.15
N THR A 155 24.30 -2.07 -16.63
CA THR A 155 24.80 -1.51 -17.88
C THR A 155 26.27 -1.08 -17.79
N ALA A 156 26.72 -0.58 -16.63
CA ALA A 156 28.12 -0.26 -16.39
C ALA A 156 29.00 -1.52 -16.46
N LEU A 157 28.59 -2.61 -15.79
CA LEU A 157 29.26 -3.92 -15.87
C LEU A 157 29.39 -4.45 -17.30
N LEU A 158 28.41 -4.18 -18.15
CA LEU A 158 28.37 -4.66 -19.54
C LEU A 158 29.05 -3.70 -20.53
N GLY A 159 29.56 -2.55 -20.09
CA GLY A 159 30.07 -1.51 -21.00
C GLY A 159 29.00 -0.94 -21.92
N ALA A 160 27.73 -0.99 -21.51
CA ALA A 160 26.58 -0.51 -22.26
C ALA A 160 26.13 0.87 -21.76
N ARG A 161 25.32 1.57 -22.57
CA ARG A 161 24.68 2.82 -22.13
C ARG A 161 23.51 2.49 -21.19
N PRO A 162 23.32 3.26 -20.10
CA PRO A 162 22.16 3.10 -19.23
C PRO A 162 20.86 3.46 -19.97
N PRO A 163 19.68 3.05 -19.45
CA PRO A 163 18.40 3.55 -19.93
C PRO A 163 18.37 5.09 -19.90
N VAL A 164 17.84 5.70 -20.96
CA VAL A 164 17.87 7.17 -21.14
C VAL A 164 17.18 7.94 -20.01
N ASP A 165 16.12 7.35 -19.45
CA ASP A 165 15.33 7.94 -18.37
C ASP A 165 15.61 7.27 -17.02
N ALA A 166 16.80 6.68 -16.86
CA ALA A 166 17.19 6.08 -15.59
C ALA A 166 17.22 7.14 -14.47
N GLN A 167 16.45 6.89 -13.41
CA GLN A 167 16.41 7.77 -12.22
C GLN A 167 17.51 7.44 -11.20
N GLY A 168 18.08 6.23 -11.30
CA GLY A 168 19.16 5.75 -10.44
C GLY A 168 20.55 6.03 -11.01
N ARG A 169 21.57 5.66 -10.26
CA ARG A 169 22.99 5.76 -10.63
C ARG A 169 23.63 4.39 -10.74
N ALA A 170 24.73 4.29 -11.48
CA ALA A 170 25.59 3.11 -11.35
C ALA A 170 26.20 3.08 -9.93
N LEU A 171 26.20 1.90 -9.31
CA LEU A 171 26.85 1.64 -8.04
C LEU A 171 28.32 1.30 -8.29
N ASP A 172 29.07 2.24 -8.86
CA ASP A 172 30.47 2.05 -9.23
C ASP A 172 31.34 1.67 -8.03
N GLU A 173 30.91 2.01 -6.81
CA GLU A 173 31.54 1.56 -5.56
C GLU A 173 31.55 0.03 -5.42
N LEU A 174 30.69 -0.70 -6.13
CA LEU A 174 30.60 -2.16 -6.11
C LEU A 174 31.36 -2.83 -7.25
N LEU A 175 31.85 -2.09 -8.25
CA LEU A 175 32.44 -2.65 -9.47
C LEU A 175 33.95 -2.45 -9.52
N TYR A 176 34.73 -3.35 -10.14
CA TYR A 176 36.11 -3.03 -10.50
C TYR A 176 36.08 -1.92 -11.55
N GLY A 177 36.88 -0.86 -11.33
CA GLY A 177 36.98 0.26 -12.27
C GLY A 177 37.56 -0.16 -13.61
#